data_AF-W2XZI6-F1
#
_entry.id   AF-W2XZI6-F1
#
_cell.length_a   1.000
_cell.length_b   1.000
_cell.length_c   1.000
_cell.angle_alpha   90.00
_cell.angle_beta   90.00
_cell.angle_gamma   90.00
#
_symmetry.space_group_name_H-M   'P 1'
#
loop_
_entity.id
_entity.type
_entity.pdbx_description
1 polymer ?
#
loop_
_entity_poly.entity_id
_entity_poly.type
_entity_poly.pdbx_seq_one_letter_code
_entity_poly.pdbx_strand_id
1 'polypeptide(L)'
;MIHERLMTTETSVSARHHATVAATKKSKKKKDRVTTELWEAVMHEQWKREQQRRRMVRWRQQKKESVTSMVEERLRLERRLQRHILRARMAADRVTPHSFEETIRLITLQKAALIRENLVLIEAIARHVKLESMLQRDIQEFMPRIDKPCSDSTEELTQQKTKEKALPLDQENGGRYVFFPSAEPSFYFHPFTREEFDSIMNNDDVVNSDRHPCTQSVGELFGWKVDYAPLVRTTEGSVMAHARFTRRLQCSIDYADKVLPRLDKTLWPKLVTPRSWNRVQTGSYSCQVLQNFHKDAHVMVCNIPGEVNLRYIALAQHTRDFRADGKRVDKYTITIADSEANSRNREAAGKQQDVQW
;
A
#
# COMPACT_ATOMS: atom_id res chain seq x y z
N MET A 1 -92.49 -73.98 4.61
CA MET A 1 -91.06 -73.78 4.33
C MET A 1 -90.80 -72.29 4.25
N ILE A 2 -89.80 -71.85 5.03
CA ILE A 2 -88.97 -70.65 4.86
C ILE A 2 -89.51 -69.32 5.45
N HIS A 3 -88.91 -69.01 6.61
CA HIS A 3 -88.63 -67.70 7.22
C HIS A 3 -87.98 -66.69 6.25
N GLU A 4 -88.17 -65.37 6.46
CA GLU A 4 -87.17 -64.48 7.09
C GLU A 4 -87.50 -62.98 7.00
N ARG A 5 -87.32 -62.31 8.15
CA ARG A 5 -86.75 -60.97 8.40
C ARG A 5 -87.40 -59.71 7.80
N LEU A 6 -88.23 -59.08 8.64
CA LEU A 6 -88.05 -57.66 8.97
C LEU A 6 -86.91 -57.53 10.01
N MET A 7 -86.03 -56.54 9.87
CA MET A 7 -85.58 -55.62 10.93
C MET A 7 -84.38 -54.75 10.51
N THR A 8 -84.46 -53.47 10.93
CA THR A 8 -83.38 -52.52 11.27
C THR A 8 -82.56 -51.83 10.17
N THR A 9 -82.94 -50.58 9.85
CA THR A 9 -82.03 -49.56 9.29
C THR A 9 -82.39 -48.14 9.76
N GLU A 10 -82.22 -47.81 11.04
CA GLU A 10 -82.34 -46.39 11.50
C GLU A 10 -81.22 -45.92 12.46
N THR A 11 -80.25 -46.76 12.81
CA THR A 11 -79.15 -46.37 13.73
C THR A 11 -77.91 -45.74 13.06
N SER A 12 -77.89 -45.56 11.73
CA SER A 12 -76.67 -45.19 10.98
C SER A 12 -76.38 -43.68 10.86
N VAL A 13 -77.36 -42.79 11.04
CA VAL A 13 -77.19 -41.35 10.73
C VAL A 13 -76.66 -40.56 11.94
N SER A 14 -77.10 -40.92 13.15
CA SER A 14 -76.68 -40.23 14.40
C SER A 14 -75.18 -40.42 14.71
N ALA A 15 -74.64 -41.64 14.52
CA ALA A 15 -73.22 -41.92 14.78
C ALA A 15 -72.27 -41.16 13.84
N ARG A 16 -72.69 -40.92 12.58
CA ARG A 16 -71.88 -40.17 11.60
C ARG A 16 -71.79 -38.69 11.97
N HIS A 17 -72.87 -38.04 12.40
CA HIS A 17 -72.84 -36.62 12.79
C HIS A 17 -72.03 -36.37 14.08
N HIS A 18 -72.08 -37.27 15.06
CA HIS A 18 -71.25 -37.15 16.26
C HIS A 18 -69.75 -37.32 15.96
N ALA A 19 -69.38 -38.17 15.00
CA ALA A 19 -67.99 -38.37 14.58
C ALA A 19 -67.41 -37.13 13.86
N THR A 20 -68.18 -36.47 12.98
CA THR A 20 -67.72 -35.27 12.25
C THR A 20 -67.57 -34.06 13.18
N VAL A 21 -68.46 -33.90 14.16
CA VAL A 21 -68.36 -32.83 15.18
C VAL A 21 -67.19 -33.07 16.14
N ALA A 22 -66.90 -34.33 16.49
CA ALA A 22 -65.74 -34.66 17.31
C ALA A 22 -64.40 -34.44 16.57
N ALA A 23 -64.34 -34.76 15.27
CA ALA A 23 -63.16 -34.57 14.44
C ALA A 23 -62.85 -33.07 14.21
N THR A 24 -63.87 -32.26 13.96
CA THR A 24 -63.73 -30.80 13.80
C THR A 24 -63.32 -30.11 15.12
N LYS A 25 -63.87 -30.53 16.26
CA LYS A 25 -63.43 -30.05 17.59
C LYS A 25 -61.97 -30.43 17.89
N LYS A 26 -61.53 -31.65 17.55
CA LYS A 26 -60.13 -32.08 17.70
C LYS A 26 -59.18 -31.29 16.79
N SER A 27 -59.57 -31.01 15.55
CA SER A 27 -58.79 -30.19 14.60
C SER A 27 -58.61 -28.75 15.10
N LYS A 28 -59.70 -28.11 15.55
CA LYS A 28 -59.66 -26.74 16.08
C LYS A 28 -58.78 -26.64 17.33
N LYS A 29 -58.94 -27.57 18.27
CA LYS A 29 -58.14 -27.63 19.51
C LYS A 29 -56.65 -27.88 19.25
N LYS A 30 -56.31 -28.61 18.19
CA LYS A 30 -54.91 -28.85 17.76
C LYS A 30 -54.31 -27.60 17.11
N LYS A 31 -55.09 -26.86 16.31
CA LYS A 31 -54.66 -25.60 15.69
C LYS A 31 -54.42 -24.50 16.73
N ASP A 32 -55.32 -24.39 17.72
CA ASP A 32 -55.20 -23.42 18.81
C ASP A 32 -53.95 -23.68 19.67
N ARG A 33 -53.62 -24.95 19.94
CA ARG A 33 -52.39 -25.36 20.65
C ARG A 33 -51.12 -24.97 19.90
N VAL A 34 -51.07 -25.21 18.59
CA VAL A 34 -49.90 -24.86 17.76
C VAL A 34 -49.69 -23.34 17.73
N THR A 35 -50.77 -22.56 17.69
CA THR A 35 -50.68 -21.09 17.76
C THR A 35 -50.23 -20.57 19.13
N THR A 36 -50.63 -21.21 20.24
CA THR A 36 -50.13 -20.84 21.57
C THR A 36 -48.65 -21.19 21.75
N GLU A 37 -48.20 -22.35 21.28
CA GLU A 37 -46.79 -22.76 21.36
C GLU A 37 -45.88 -21.84 20.54
N LEU A 38 -46.33 -21.39 19.36
CA LEU A 38 -45.62 -20.41 18.53
C LEU A 38 -45.51 -19.05 19.24
N TRP A 39 -46.59 -18.58 19.87
CA TRP A 39 -46.58 -17.34 20.64
C TRP A 39 -45.66 -17.41 21.85
N GLU A 40 -45.68 -18.51 22.58
CA GLU A 40 -44.77 -18.75 23.71
C GLU A 40 -43.30 -18.76 23.26
N ALA A 41 -42.98 -19.41 22.14
CA ALA A 41 -41.64 -19.41 21.58
C ALA A 41 -41.17 -18.00 21.17
N VAL A 42 -42.03 -17.21 20.52
CA VAL A 42 -41.72 -15.82 20.14
C VAL A 42 -41.49 -14.95 21.38
N MET A 43 -42.33 -15.07 22.40
CA MET A 43 -42.18 -14.33 23.66
C MET A 43 -40.91 -14.73 24.40
N HIS A 44 -40.56 -16.02 24.42
CA HIS A 44 -39.34 -16.51 25.05
C HIS A 44 -38.08 -16.03 24.32
N GLU A 45 -38.12 -15.94 22.99
CA GLU A 45 -37.04 -15.39 22.16
C GLU A 45 -36.90 -13.87 22.33
N GLN A 46 -38.00 -13.13 22.44
CA GLN A 46 -37.95 -11.70 22.76
C GLN A 46 -37.36 -11.45 24.15
N TRP A 47 -37.75 -12.25 25.15
CA TRP A 47 -37.22 -12.14 26.50
C TRP A 47 -35.70 -12.43 26.55
N LYS A 48 -35.22 -13.45 25.81
CA LYS A 48 -33.78 -13.73 25.67
C LYS A 48 -33.02 -12.56 25.05
N ARG A 49 -33.53 -11.98 23.95
CA ARG A 49 -32.91 -10.82 23.29
C ARG A 49 -32.83 -9.62 24.24
N GLU A 50 -33.89 -9.38 25.00
CA GLU A 50 -33.93 -8.29 25.97
C GLU A 50 -32.92 -8.49 27.11
N GLN A 51 -32.82 -9.71 27.64
CA GLN A 51 -31.80 -10.07 28.62
C GLN A 51 -30.38 -9.89 28.07
N GLN A 52 -30.13 -10.29 26.82
CA GLN A 52 -28.85 -10.09 26.16
C GLN A 52 -28.52 -8.60 25.96
N ARG A 53 -29.49 -7.78 25.55
CA ARG A 53 -29.32 -6.33 25.45
C ARG A 53 -28.92 -5.72 26.79
N ARG A 54 -29.61 -6.07 27.87
CA ARG A 54 -29.30 -5.60 29.23
C ARG A 54 -27.91 -6.04 29.71
N ARG A 55 -27.48 -7.26 29.38
CA ARG A 55 -26.11 -7.74 29.67
C ARG A 55 -25.07 -6.94 28.87
N MET A 56 -25.32 -6.70 27.58
CA MET A 56 -24.41 -5.94 26.72
C MET A 56 -24.26 -4.48 27.15
N VAL A 57 -25.35 -3.84 27.58
CA VAL A 57 -25.30 -2.46 28.10
C VAL A 57 -24.47 -2.40 29.38
N ARG A 58 -24.70 -3.30 30.33
CA ARG A 58 -23.89 -3.38 31.57
C ARG A 58 -22.42 -3.62 31.28
N TRP A 59 -22.11 -4.54 30.36
CA TRP A 59 -20.73 -4.82 29.96
C TRP A 59 -20.05 -3.60 29.32
N ARG A 60 -20.74 -2.88 28.43
CA ARG A 60 -20.22 -1.64 27.81
C ARG A 60 -19.97 -0.56 28.86
N GLN A 61 -20.87 -0.40 29.81
CA GLN A 61 -20.74 0.56 30.89
C GLN A 61 -19.53 0.23 31.79
N GLN A 62 -19.41 -1.02 32.23
CA GLN A 62 -18.27 -1.48 33.04
C GLN A 62 -16.94 -1.30 32.30
N LYS A 63 -16.91 -1.57 30.99
CA LYS A 63 -15.71 -1.36 30.17
C LYS A 63 -15.35 0.11 30.06
N LYS A 64 -16.34 1.00 29.93
CA LYS A 64 -16.12 2.46 29.92
C LYS A 64 -15.56 2.94 31.25
N GLU A 65 -16.15 2.51 32.37
CA GLU A 65 -15.71 2.85 33.73
C GLU A 65 -14.29 2.34 34.03
N SER A 66 -13.95 1.13 33.59
CA SER A 66 -12.60 0.58 33.72
C SER A 66 -11.57 1.43 32.97
N VAL A 67 -11.89 1.86 31.74
CA VAL A 67 -10.99 2.73 30.95
C VAL A 67 -10.83 4.11 31.61
N THR A 68 -11.92 4.73 32.08
CA THR A 68 -11.83 6.03 32.77
C THR A 68 -11.00 5.93 34.05
N SER A 69 -11.19 4.86 34.84
CA SER A 69 -10.39 4.60 36.05
C SER A 69 -8.91 4.43 35.74
N MET A 70 -8.54 3.70 34.68
CA MET A 70 -7.14 3.55 34.27
C MET A 70 -6.50 4.89 33.86
N VAL A 71 -7.26 5.75 33.17
CA VAL A 71 -6.77 7.08 32.78
C VAL A 71 -6.56 7.97 34.00
N GLU A 72 -7.46 7.95 34.97
CA GLU A 72 -7.34 8.71 36.22
C GLU A 72 -6.13 8.26 37.04
N GLU A 73 -5.90 6.95 37.17
CA GLU A 73 -4.73 6.41 37.85
C GLU A 73 -3.43 6.77 37.12
N ARG A 74 -3.39 6.72 35.78
CA ARG A 74 -2.25 7.20 35.01
C ARG A 74 -1.92 8.66 35.34
N LEU A 75 -2.92 9.55 35.31
CA LEU A 75 -2.74 10.97 35.63
C LEU A 75 -2.32 11.19 37.09
N ARG A 76 -2.80 10.37 38.02
CA ARG A 76 -2.39 10.40 39.43
C ARG A 76 -0.91 10.00 39.58
N LEU A 77 -0.49 8.94 38.92
CA LEU A 77 0.89 8.45 38.95
C LEU A 77 1.84 9.45 38.30
N GLU A 78 1.45 10.06 37.19
CA GLU A 78 2.23 11.10 36.52
C GLU A 78 2.45 12.32 37.41
N ARG A 79 1.40 12.81 38.09
CA ARG A 79 1.52 13.88 39.09
C ARG A 79 2.40 13.49 40.28
N ARG A 80 2.41 12.20 40.67
CA ARG A 80 3.30 11.70 41.74
C ARG A 80 4.76 11.68 41.27
N LEU A 81 5.02 11.21 40.05
CA LEU A 81 6.36 11.21 39.45
C LEU A 81 6.91 12.63 39.32
N GLN A 82 6.11 13.56 38.79
CA GLN A 82 6.50 14.97 38.67
C GLN A 82 6.90 15.56 40.03
N ARG A 83 6.14 15.29 41.09
CA ARG A 83 6.49 15.71 42.46
C ARG A 83 7.82 15.11 42.95
N HIS A 84 8.09 13.83 42.65
CA HIS A 84 9.36 13.21 43.00
C HIS A 84 10.54 13.83 42.25
N ILE A 85 10.38 14.08 40.95
CA ILE A 85 11.39 14.77 40.13
C ILE A 85 11.66 16.17 40.68
N LEU A 86 10.60 16.92 41.03
CA LEU A 86 10.74 18.27 41.57
C LEU A 86 11.47 18.26 42.93
N ARG A 87 11.14 17.31 43.81
CA ARG A 87 11.85 17.12 45.09
C ARG A 87 13.32 16.76 44.87
N ALA A 88 13.64 15.89 43.92
CA ALA A 88 15.02 15.53 43.60
C ALA A 88 15.80 16.72 43.03
N ARG A 89 15.18 17.55 42.18
CA ARG A 89 15.76 18.80 41.68
C ARG A 89 16.02 19.79 42.81
N MET A 90 15.04 20.02 43.69
CA MET A 90 15.21 20.91 44.83
C MET A 90 16.26 20.41 45.83
N ALA A 91 16.43 19.09 45.99
CA ALA A 91 17.52 18.53 46.79
C ALA A 91 18.89 18.76 46.15
N ALA A 92 18.99 18.65 44.81
CA ALA A 92 20.19 18.97 44.05
C ALA A 92 20.50 20.48 44.00
N ASP A 93 19.48 21.34 44.11
CA ASP A 93 19.62 22.81 44.09
C ASP A 93 19.97 23.41 45.47
N ARG A 94 19.83 22.65 46.58
CA ARG A 94 20.23 23.08 47.94
C ARG A 94 21.73 22.99 48.22
N VAL A 95 22.51 22.47 47.28
CA VAL A 95 23.96 22.48 47.32
C VAL A 95 24.43 23.74 46.59
N THR A 96 24.75 24.81 47.32
CA THR A 96 25.35 26.02 46.73
C THR A 96 26.85 25.83 46.47
N PRO A 97 27.39 26.46 45.41
CA PRO A 97 28.32 25.78 44.52
C PRO A 97 29.74 26.31 44.67
N HIS A 98 30.73 25.43 44.52
CA HIS A 98 31.92 25.56 43.66
C HIS A 98 32.70 24.24 43.75
N SER A 99 33.00 23.64 42.60
CA SER A 99 33.73 22.38 42.43
C SER A 99 32.91 21.08 42.41
N PHE A 100 33.34 20.22 41.47
CA PHE A 100 32.99 18.81 41.23
C PHE A 100 31.51 18.44 41.09
N GLU A 101 30.63 18.78 42.02
CA GLU A 101 29.22 18.39 42.00
C GLU A 101 28.44 19.03 40.85
N GLU A 102 28.72 20.29 40.53
CA GLU A 102 28.08 20.99 39.41
C GLU A 102 28.59 20.45 38.06
N THR A 103 29.86 20.06 37.98
CA THR A 103 30.44 19.36 36.84
C THR A 103 29.82 17.97 36.68
N ILE A 104 29.64 17.21 37.77
CA ILE A 104 28.93 15.93 37.75
C ILE A 104 27.49 16.12 37.30
N ARG A 105 26.80 17.17 37.77
CA ARG A 105 25.42 17.47 37.37
C ARG A 105 25.33 17.76 35.87
N LEU A 106 26.22 18.60 35.34
CA LEU A 106 26.32 18.91 33.91
C LEU A 106 26.63 17.66 33.08
N ILE A 107 27.63 16.87 33.49
CA ILE A 107 27.99 15.60 32.83
C ILE A 107 26.82 14.61 32.89
N THR A 108 26.10 14.54 34.00
CA THR A 108 24.95 13.63 34.17
C THR A 108 23.78 14.06 33.29
N LEU A 109 23.53 15.36 33.16
CA LEU A 109 22.50 15.89 32.26
C LEU A 109 22.87 15.68 30.80
N GLN A 110 24.13 15.94 30.42
CA GLN A 110 24.64 15.66 29.08
C GLN A 110 24.59 14.17 28.76
N LYS A 111 25.01 13.31 29.69
CA LYS A 111 24.91 11.85 29.55
C LYS A 111 23.47 11.39 29.40
N ALA A 112 22.53 11.96 30.14
CA ALA A 112 21.11 11.66 30.01
C ALA A 112 20.52 12.13 28.68
N ALA A 113 20.95 13.30 28.17
CA ALA A 113 20.57 13.80 26.85
C ALA A 113 21.13 12.89 25.74
N LEU A 114 22.41 12.55 25.81
CA LEU A 114 23.07 11.63 24.89
C LEU A 114 22.46 10.23 24.93
N ILE A 115 22.07 9.71 26.10
CA ILE A 115 21.36 8.42 26.19
C ILE A 115 20.00 8.50 25.50
N ARG A 116 19.27 9.61 25.61
CA ARG A 116 17.99 9.78 24.91
C ARG A 116 18.19 9.86 23.40
N GLU A 117 19.16 10.63 22.94
CA GLU A 117 19.50 10.71 21.52
C GLU A 117 19.97 9.36 20.99
N ASN A 118 20.80 8.65 21.74
CA ASN A 118 21.26 7.30 21.40
C ASN A 118 20.08 6.32 21.35
N LEU A 119 19.12 6.39 22.28
CA LEU A 119 17.89 5.58 22.21
C LEU A 119 17.05 5.92 20.98
N VAL A 120 16.90 7.20 20.63
CA VAL A 120 16.19 7.63 19.42
C VAL A 120 16.90 7.13 18.16
N LEU A 121 18.23 7.17 18.14
CA LEU A 121 19.04 6.64 17.06
C LEU A 121 18.96 5.11 16.98
N ILE A 122 19.01 4.39 18.10
CA ILE A 122 18.80 2.94 18.17
C ILE A 122 17.40 2.59 17.65
N GLU A 123 16.37 3.34 18.01
CA GLU A 123 15.02 3.13 17.49
C GLU A 123 14.90 3.47 16.00
N ALA A 124 15.58 4.51 15.52
CA ALA A 124 15.67 4.82 14.10
C ALA A 124 16.40 3.71 13.34
N ILE A 125 17.53 3.23 13.84
CA ILE A 125 18.29 2.09 13.30
C ILE A 125 17.43 0.84 13.31
N ALA A 126 16.73 0.53 14.41
CA ALA A 126 15.83 -0.62 14.49
C ALA A 126 14.68 -0.52 13.46
N ARG A 127 14.14 0.68 13.23
CA ARG A 127 13.17 0.93 12.16
C ARG A 127 13.77 0.70 10.78
N HIS A 128 14.99 1.18 10.53
CA HIS A 128 15.70 0.97 9.27
C HIS A 128 16.06 -0.50 9.03
N VAL A 129 16.59 -1.19 10.03
CA VAL A 129 16.89 -2.63 10.00
C VAL A 129 15.63 -3.45 9.80
N LYS A 130 14.50 -3.06 10.41
CA LYS A 130 13.20 -3.71 10.17
C LYS A 130 12.74 -3.50 8.73
N LEU A 131 12.91 -2.29 8.19
CA LEU A 131 12.64 -1.96 6.79
C LEU A 131 13.52 -2.78 5.86
N GLU A 132 14.82 -2.88 6.15
CA GLU A 132 15.79 -3.67 5.41
C GLU A 132 15.47 -5.17 5.47
N SER A 133 15.08 -5.69 6.64
CA SER A 133 14.65 -7.08 6.81
C SER A 133 13.32 -7.37 6.12
N MET A 134 12.43 -6.38 6.02
CA MET A 134 11.22 -6.47 5.20
C MET A 134 11.60 -6.52 3.72
N LEU A 135 12.45 -5.61 3.26
CA LEU A 135 12.94 -5.58 1.88
C LEU A 135 13.70 -6.87 1.52
N GLN A 136 14.53 -7.41 2.41
CA GLN A 136 15.21 -8.69 2.22
C GLN A 136 14.24 -9.88 2.19
N ARG A 137 13.21 -9.89 3.04
CA ARG A 137 12.16 -10.92 2.97
C ARG A 137 11.37 -10.81 1.68
N ASP A 138 11.02 -9.60 1.25
CA ASP A 138 10.38 -9.36 -0.05
C ASP A 138 11.29 -9.91 -1.16
N ILE A 139 12.58 -9.57 -1.16
CA ILE A 139 13.56 -10.09 -2.13
C ILE A 139 13.64 -11.63 -2.09
N GLN A 140 13.59 -12.25 -0.92
CA GLN A 140 13.66 -13.70 -0.75
C GLN A 140 12.34 -14.42 -1.10
N GLU A 141 11.20 -13.76 -0.97
CA GLU A 141 9.87 -14.23 -1.39
C GLU A 141 9.70 -14.09 -2.92
N PHE A 142 10.36 -13.10 -3.53
CA PHE A 142 10.37 -12.88 -4.98
C PHE A 142 11.51 -13.60 -5.73
N MET A 143 12.45 -14.25 -5.03
CA MET A 143 13.37 -15.20 -5.66
C MET A 143 12.74 -16.59 -5.69
N PRO A 144 12.63 -17.26 -6.85
CA PRO A 144 12.24 -18.66 -6.88
C PRO A 144 13.25 -19.47 -6.05
N ARG A 145 12.75 -20.35 -5.18
CA ARG A 145 13.58 -21.38 -4.54
C ARG A 145 14.19 -22.21 -5.66
N ILE A 146 15.43 -21.92 -6.00
CA ILE A 146 16.24 -22.87 -6.75
C ILE A 146 16.56 -23.96 -5.73
N ASP A 147 15.80 -25.04 -5.80
CA ASP A 147 16.16 -26.29 -5.15
C ASP A 147 17.57 -26.64 -5.63
N LYS A 148 18.51 -26.66 -4.68
CA LYS A 148 19.85 -27.20 -4.88
C LYS A 148 19.76 -28.65 -5.35
N PRO A 149 20.45 -29.03 -6.44
CA PRO A 149 21.13 -30.29 -6.50
C PRO A 149 22.48 -30.15 -5.79
N CYS A 150 22.79 -31.17 -5.02
CA CYS A 150 24.02 -31.37 -4.28
C CYS A 150 25.21 -31.59 -5.24
N SER A 151 26.32 -30.89 -5.01
CA SER A 151 27.68 -31.46 -5.11
C SER A 151 28.68 -30.54 -4.41
N ASP A 152 29.51 -31.17 -3.58
CA ASP A 152 30.59 -30.62 -2.77
C ASP A 152 31.50 -29.63 -3.49
N SER A 153 31.79 -28.49 -2.84
CA SER A 153 33.17 -28.05 -2.60
C SER A 153 33.19 -27.04 -1.45
N THR A 154 33.87 -27.43 -0.38
CA THR A 154 34.36 -26.61 0.72
C THR A 154 35.17 -25.41 0.22
N GLU A 155 35.05 -24.26 0.89
CA GLU A 155 36.06 -23.20 1.12
C GLU A 155 35.35 -21.83 1.25
N GLU A 156 34.99 -21.44 2.48
CA GLU A 156 35.78 -20.57 3.36
C GLU A 156 35.57 -19.06 3.10
N LEU A 157 34.58 -18.55 3.85
CA LEU A 157 34.61 -17.30 4.61
C LEU A 157 35.84 -16.40 4.37
N THR A 158 35.69 -15.30 3.63
CA THR A 158 36.42 -14.07 3.95
C THR A 158 35.60 -12.83 3.61
N GLN A 159 35.11 -12.20 4.67
CA GLN A 159 34.63 -10.83 4.68
C GLN A 159 35.79 -9.91 4.31
N GLN A 160 35.84 -9.42 3.07
CA GLN A 160 36.69 -8.28 2.73
C GLN A 160 35.82 -7.03 2.63
N LYS A 161 35.80 -6.29 3.75
CA LYS A 161 35.55 -4.84 3.77
C LYS A 161 36.55 -4.17 2.84
N THR A 162 36.19 -3.97 1.59
CA THR A 162 36.92 -3.08 0.70
C THR A 162 36.61 -1.65 1.14
N LYS A 163 37.52 -1.08 1.94
CA LYS A 163 37.62 0.37 2.12
C LYS A 163 37.82 0.97 0.72
N GLU A 164 36.77 1.57 0.17
CA GLU A 164 36.89 2.46 -0.97
C GLU A 164 37.85 3.58 -0.60
N LYS A 165 39.06 3.50 -1.15
CA LYS A 165 39.96 4.65 -1.26
C LYS A 165 39.24 5.65 -2.16
N ALA A 166 38.81 6.76 -1.56
CA ALA A 166 38.38 7.93 -2.29
C ALA A 166 39.48 8.34 -3.27
N LEU A 167 39.24 8.12 -4.56
CA LEU A 167 39.95 8.80 -5.64
C LEU A 167 39.35 10.21 -5.73
N PRO A 168 40.17 11.28 -5.68
CA PRO A 168 39.67 12.63 -5.87
C PRO A 168 39.41 12.84 -7.36
N LEU A 169 38.15 13.04 -7.73
CA LEU A 169 37.75 13.45 -9.08
C LEU A 169 36.83 14.66 -8.99
N ASP A 170 37.40 15.79 -9.40
CA ASP A 170 36.81 17.03 -9.89
C ASP A 170 35.46 17.45 -9.29
N GLN A 171 35.59 18.32 -8.30
CA GLN A 171 34.53 19.02 -7.59
C GLN A 171 33.93 20.20 -8.38
N GLU A 172 33.96 20.13 -9.72
CA GLU A 172 33.35 21.16 -10.61
C GLU A 172 32.12 20.64 -11.38
N ASN A 173 31.99 19.33 -11.59
CA ASN A 173 30.86 18.75 -12.34
C ASN A 173 30.11 17.77 -11.44
N GLY A 174 29.00 18.20 -10.83
CA GLY A 174 28.24 17.47 -9.80
C GLY A 174 27.58 16.13 -10.18
N GLY A 175 28.14 15.39 -11.14
CA GLY A 175 27.73 14.03 -11.50
C GLY A 175 28.30 12.94 -10.59
N ARG A 176 27.75 11.73 -10.71
CA ARG A 176 28.12 10.56 -9.91
C ARG A 176 27.97 9.26 -10.70
N TYR A 177 28.75 8.24 -10.36
CA TYR A 177 28.52 6.90 -10.88
C TYR A 177 27.27 6.26 -10.26
N VAL A 178 26.51 5.58 -11.10
CA VAL A 178 25.34 4.78 -10.72
C VAL A 178 25.69 3.31 -10.89
N PHE A 179 25.57 2.55 -9.80
CA PHE A 179 25.85 1.13 -9.75
C PHE A 179 24.54 0.34 -9.60
N PHE A 180 24.43 -0.74 -10.36
CA PHE A 180 23.31 -1.66 -10.28
C PHE A 180 23.64 -2.79 -9.29
N PRO A 181 22.65 -3.36 -8.58
CA PRO A 181 22.87 -4.49 -7.68
C PRO A 181 23.27 -5.78 -8.42
N SER A 182 22.86 -5.91 -9.69
CA SER A 182 23.29 -6.93 -10.63
C SER A 182 24.65 -6.57 -11.23
N ALA A 183 25.36 -7.55 -11.81
CA ALA A 183 26.65 -7.35 -12.49
C ALA A 183 26.56 -6.54 -13.81
N GLU A 184 25.57 -5.67 -13.93
CA GLU A 184 25.34 -4.80 -15.08
C GLU A 184 26.32 -3.62 -15.08
N PRO A 185 26.69 -3.07 -16.26
CA PRO A 185 27.61 -1.94 -16.35
C PRO A 185 27.08 -0.71 -15.63
N SER A 186 27.93 -0.10 -14.81
CA SER A 186 27.68 1.22 -14.23
C SER A 186 27.76 2.30 -15.30
N PHE A 187 27.17 3.47 -15.02
CA PHE A 187 27.28 4.64 -15.88
C PHE A 187 27.43 5.91 -15.03
N TYR A 188 28.00 6.95 -15.64
CA TYR A 188 28.10 8.26 -15.01
C TYR A 188 26.85 9.07 -15.27
N PHE A 189 26.18 9.50 -14.20
CA PHE A 189 24.96 10.30 -14.24
C PHE A 189 25.25 11.74 -13.85
N HIS A 190 24.80 12.67 -14.68
CA HIS A 190 24.74 14.09 -14.40
C HIS A 190 23.31 14.47 -13.97
N PRO A 191 23.11 15.06 -12.78
CA PRO A 191 21.80 15.52 -12.32
C PRO A 191 21.11 16.44 -13.32
N PHE A 192 19.79 16.31 -13.44
CA PHE A 192 18.97 17.25 -14.18
C PHE A 192 18.86 18.55 -13.40
N THR A 193 18.83 19.67 -14.10
CA THR A 193 18.44 20.95 -13.48
C THR A 193 16.92 20.99 -13.29
N ARG A 194 16.44 21.90 -12.44
CA ARG A 194 14.99 22.06 -12.25
C ARG A 194 14.33 22.57 -13.52
N GLU A 195 15.01 23.48 -14.20
CA GLU A 195 14.57 24.10 -15.45
C GLU A 195 14.46 23.04 -16.57
N GLU A 196 15.44 22.14 -16.69
CA GLU A 196 15.38 21.00 -17.62
C GLU A 196 14.20 20.08 -17.30
N PHE A 197 14.05 19.71 -16.02
CA PHE A 197 12.96 18.83 -15.58
C PHE A 197 11.59 19.43 -15.91
N ASP A 198 11.37 20.69 -15.52
CA ASP A 198 10.10 21.39 -15.71
C ASP A 198 9.85 21.65 -17.21
N SER A 199 10.89 21.96 -17.99
CA SER A 199 10.77 22.14 -19.44
C SER A 199 10.29 20.86 -20.14
N ILE A 200 10.86 19.71 -19.80
CA ILE A 200 10.47 18.42 -20.39
C ILE A 200 9.05 18.05 -19.98
N MET A 201 8.70 18.17 -18.69
CA MET A 201 7.36 17.86 -18.19
C MET A 201 6.28 18.77 -18.77
N ASN A 202 6.55 20.07 -18.89
CA ASN A 202 5.57 21.02 -19.42
C ASN A 202 5.37 20.87 -20.94
N ASN A 203 6.43 20.53 -21.69
CA ASN A 203 6.33 20.33 -23.13
C ASN A 203 5.44 19.12 -23.45
N ASP A 204 5.57 18.03 -22.71
CA ASP A 204 4.68 16.87 -22.84
C ASP A 204 3.21 17.23 -22.59
N ASP A 205 2.94 18.08 -21.61
CA ASP A 205 1.58 18.51 -21.30
C ASP A 205 0.96 19.37 -22.40
N VAL A 206 1.72 20.31 -22.97
CA VAL A 206 1.27 21.18 -24.07
C VAL A 206 1.09 20.36 -25.35
N VAL A 207 2.06 19.52 -25.70
CA VAL A 207 2.00 18.64 -26.89
C VAL A 207 0.82 17.69 -26.80
N ASN A 208 0.55 17.13 -25.62
CA ASN A 208 -0.58 16.22 -25.42
C ASN A 208 -1.93 16.97 -25.31
N SER A 209 -1.98 18.20 -24.79
CA SER A 209 -3.25 18.92 -24.61
C SER A 209 -3.74 19.64 -25.87
N ASP A 210 -2.86 20.26 -26.65
CA ASP A 210 -3.24 21.02 -27.84
C ASP A 210 -3.34 20.17 -29.12
N ARG A 211 -2.67 19.01 -29.14
CA ARG A 211 -2.61 18.11 -30.30
C ARG A 211 -2.75 16.65 -29.91
N HIS A 212 -3.83 16.25 -29.25
CA HIS A 212 -4.25 14.85 -29.39
C HIS A 212 -4.63 14.66 -30.87
N PRO A 213 -3.81 13.98 -31.70
CA PRO A 213 -4.12 13.75 -33.09
C PRO A 213 -5.13 12.60 -33.13
N CYS A 214 -6.32 12.81 -32.58
CA CYS A 214 -7.33 11.78 -32.46
C CYS A 214 -8.04 11.66 -33.82
N THR A 215 -7.91 10.53 -34.50
CA THR A 215 -8.72 10.27 -35.71
C THR A 215 -9.29 8.86 -35.82
N GLN A 216 -9.06 7.95 -34.86
CA GLN A 216 -9.76 6.66 -34.88
C GLN A 216 -9.95 6.04 -33.48
N SER A 217 -11.21 5.80 -33.11
CA SER A 217 -11.53 4.97 -31.95
C SER A 217 -11.39 3.51 -32.37
N VAL A 218 -10.47 2.77 -31.74
CA VAL A 218 -10.20 1.36 -32.04
C VAL A 218 -11.32 0.48 -31.47
N GLY A 219 -12.04 0.97 -30.45
CA GLY A 219 -13.18 0.30 -29.83
C GLY A 219 -13.06 0.20 -28.32
N GLU A 220 -13.73 -0.80 -27.74
CA GLU A 220 -13.71 -1.08 -26.31
C GLU A 220 -12.96 -2.40 -26.03
N LEU A 221 -11.91 -2.33 -25.19
CA LEU A 221 -11.08 -3.48 -24.83
C LEU A 221 -11.06 -3.61 -23.30
N PHE A 222 -11.55 -4.74 -22.76
CA PHE A 222 -11.64 -4.99 -21.31
C PHE A 222 -12.33 -3.87 -20.49
N GLY A 223 -13.34 -3.23 -21.08
CA GLY A 223 -14.05 -2.10 -20.46
C GLY A 223 -13.32 -0.75 -20.54
N TRP A 224 -12.25 -0.66 -21.34
CA TRP A 224 -11.53 0.56 -21.65
C TRP A 224 -11.87 1.01 -23.07
N LYS A 225 -12.19 2.29 -23.24
CA LYS A 225 -12.24 2.92 -24.56
C LYS A 225 -10.82 3.19 -25.02
N VAL A 226 -10.48 2.68 -26.20
CA VAL A 226 -9.14 2.79 -26.76
C VAL A 226 -9.18 3.67 -28.00
N ASP A 227 -8.48 4.80 -27.94
CA ASP A 227 -8.24 5.64 -29.10
C ASP A 227 -6.75 5.54 -29.47
N TYR A 228 -6.47 5.37 -30.75
CA TYR A 228 -5.11 5.24 -31.24
C TYR A 228 -4.91 6.19 -32.41
N ALA A 229 -3.83 6.95 -32.37
CA ALA A 229 -3.34 7.71 -33.51
C ALA A 229 -2.19 6.91 -34.16
N PRO A 230 -2.26 6.65 -35.47
CA PRO A 230 -1.20 5.98 -36.18
C PRO A 230 0.11 6.75 -36.07
N LEU A 231 1.21 6.07 -36.39
CA LEU A 231 2.56 6.58 -36.33
C LEU A 231 2.74 7.84 -37.20
N VAL A 232 2.97 9.01 -36.58
CA VAL A 232 3.19 10.29 -37.26
C VAL A 232 4.65 10.73 -37.11
N ARG A 233 5.22 11.31 -38.16
CA ARG A 233 6.52 12.01 -38.06
C ARG A 233 6.32 13.37 -37.40
N THR A 234 7.06 13.63 -36.34
CA THR A 234 7.11 14.92 -35.68
C THR A 234 7.84 15.94 -36.56
N THR A 235 7.69 17.22 -36.24
CA THR A 235 8.42 18.32 -36.90
C THR A 235 9.94 18.20 -36.77
N GLU A 236 10.41 17.42 -35.78
CA GLU A 236 11.83 17.17 -35.50
C GLU A 236 12.36 15.92 -36.22
N GLY A 237 11.54 15.26 -37.04
CA GLY A 237 11.91 14.04 -37.77
C GLY A 237 11.85 12.76 -36.94
N SER A 238 11.51 12.86 -35.65
CA SER A 238 11.21 11.71 -34.80
C SER A 238 9.84 11.11 -35.14
N VAL A 239 9.59 9.90 -34.67
CA VAL A 239 8.39 9.14 -35.02
C VAL A 239 7.60 8.87 -33.75
N MET A 240 6.34 9.28 -33.72
CA MET A 240 5.49 9.21 -32.53
C MET A 240 4.19 8.47 -32.83
N ALA A 241 3.78 7.56 -31.96
CA ALA A 241 2.45 6.98 -31.95
C ALA A 241 1.75 7.38 -30.64
N HIS A 242 0.44 7.63 -30.71
CA HIS A 242 -0.35 8.02 -29.54
C HIS A 242 -1.41 6.96 -29.24
N ALA A 243 -1.54 6.54 -27.98
CA ALA A 243 -2.64 5.68 -27.53
C ALA A 243 -3.28 6.27 -26.27
N ARG A 244 -4.62 6.37 -26.25
CA ARG A 244 -5.41 6.82 -25.11
C ARG A 244 -6.35 5.72 -24.64
N PHE A 245 -6.27 5.39 -23.36
CA PHE A 245 -7.14 4.41 -22.72
C PHE A 245 -8.02 5.12 -21.69
N THR A 246 -9.34 5.07 -21.87
CA THR A 246 -10.29 5.76 -21.00
C THR A 246 -11.27 4.78 -20.36
N ARG A 247 -11.40 4.84 -19.04
CA ARG A 247 -12.41 4.09 -18.29
C ARG A 247 -13.02 4.94 -17.19
N ARG A 248 -14.34 4.83 -17.03
CA ARG A 248 -15.06 5.49 -15.93
C ARG A 248 -15.15 4.55 -14.74
N LEU A 249 -14.63 4.98 -13.60
CA LEU A 249 -14.74 4.25 -12.34
C LEU A 249 -15.94 4.76 -11.53
N GLN A 250 -16.58 3.87 -10.78
CA GLN A 250 -17.70 4.20 -9.88
C GLN A 250 -17.23 4.54 -8.46
N CYS A 251 -16.15 5.30 -8.35
CA CYS A 251 -15.64 5.80 -7.08
C CYS A 251 -15.18 7.25 -7.21
N SER A 252 -15.19 7.98 -6.10
CA SER A 252 -14.61 9.32 -6.07
C SER A 252 -13.09 9.24 -5.97
N ILE A 253 -12.41 10.31 -6.42
CA ILE A 253 -10.96 10.45 -6.26
C ILE A 253 -10.57 10.35 -4.78
N ASP A 254 -11.34 10.94 -3.86
CA ASP A 254 -11.07 10.86 -2.41
C ASP A 254 -11.18 9.44 -1.87
N TYR A 255 -12.11 8.65 -2.42
CA TYR A 255 -12.26 7.26 -2.04
C TYR A 255 -11.09 6.43 -2.57
N ALA A 256 -10.69 6.65 -3.82
CA ALA A 256 -9.51 6.02 -4.40
C ALA A 256 -8.23 6.36 -3.60
N ASP A 257 -8.01 7.63 -3.27
CA ASP A 257 -6.85 8.09 -2.48
C ASP A 257 -6.78 7.46 -1.08
N LYS A 258 -7.92 7.14 -0.47
CA LYS A 258 -7.97 6.44 0.82
C LYS A 258 -7.73 4.94 0.71
N VAL A 259 -8.12 4.34 -0.41
CA VAL A 259 -8.10 2.89 -0.63
C VAL A 259 -6.80 2.42 -1.25
N LEU A 260 -6.25 3.16 -2.23
CA LEU A 260 -5.02 2.82 -2.94
C LEU A 260 -3.84 2.57 -1.98
N PRO A 261 -3.56 3.41 -0.97
CA PRO A 261 -2.48 3.16 0.00
C PRO A 261 -2.67 1.89 0.85
N ARG A 262 -3.90 1.38 0.95
CA ARG A 262 -4.25 0.19 1.73
C ARG A 262 -4.33 -1.08 0.88
N LEU A 263 -4.37 -0.94 -0.44
CA LEU A 263 -4.34 -2.05 -1.37
C LEU A 263 -2.91 -2.58 -1.48
N ASP A 264 -2.80 -3.89 -1.71
CA ASP A 264 -1.55 -4.49 -2.13
C ASP A 264 -1.02 -3.72 -3.36
N LYS A 265 0.27 -3.39 -3.33
CA LYS A 265 0.98 -2.73 -4.43
C LYS A 265 0.81 -3.47 -5.74
N THR A 266 0.61 -4.79 -5.75
CA THR A 266 0.32 -5.55 -6.98
C THR A 266 -0.98 -5.12 -7.67
N LEU A 267 -1.95 -4.63 -6.90
CA LEU A 267 -3.26 -4.19 -7.35
C LEU A 267 -3.31 -2.70 -7.71
N TRP A 268 -2.19 -1.99 -7.57
CA TRP A 268 -2.11 -0.59 -7.98
C TRP A 268 -2.24 -0.48 -9.50
N PRO A 269 -2.86 0.59 -10.01
CA PRO A 269 -2.81 0.92 -11.42
C PRO A 269 -1.37 1.36 -11.76
N LYS A 270 -0.49 0.39 -11.97
CA LYS A 270 0.88 0.64 -12.39
C LYS A 270 0.88 0.97 -13.86
N LEU A 271 1.61 2.02 -14.23
CA LEU A 271 2.12 2.14 -15.59
C LEU A 271 3.07 0.97 -15.79
N VAL A 272 2.59 -0.06 -16.50
CA VAL A 272 3.38 -1.27 -16.77
C VAL A 272 4.14 -1.02 -18.06
N THR A 273 5.47 -0.92 -17.97
CA THR A 273 6.33 -1.01 -19.14
C THR A 273 6.11 -2.40 -19.77
N PRO A 274 5.81 -2.50 -21.08
CA PRO A 274 5.62 -3.78 -21.74
C PRO A 274 6.77 -4.73 -21.42
N ARG A 275 6.47 -5.99 -21.08
CA ARG A 275 7.53 -6.98 -20.92
C ARG A 275 8.32 -7.05 -22.22
N SER A 276 9.63 -6.97 -22.06
CA SER A 276 10.63 -7.18 -23.09
C SER A 276 10.65 -6.28 -24.33
N TRP A 277 9.68 -5.39 -24.58
CA TRP A 277 9.68 -4.49 -25.77
C TRP A 277 9.98 -5.22 -27.10
N ASN A 278 9.42 -6.43 -27.25
CA ASN A 278 9.70 -7.35 -28.37
C ASN A 278 11.14 -7.91 -28.42
N ARG A 279 11.90 -7.86 -27.33
CA ARG A 279 13.21 -8.52 -27.14
C ARG A 279 13.09 -9.72 -26.20
N VAL A 280 14.19 -10.47 -26.04
CA VAL A 280 14.30 -11.53 -25.04
C VAL A 280 14.72 -10.90 -23.71
N GLN A 281 13.81 -10.88 -22.74
CA GLN A 281 14.10 -10.41 -21.39
C GLN A 281 14.60 -11.59 -20.54
N THR A 282 15.80 -11.47 -19.97
CA THR A 282 16.50 -12.55 -19.25
C THR A 282 16.32 -12.46 -17.74
N GLY A 283 15.83 -11.33 -17.21
CA GLY A 283 15.66 -11.11 -15.77
C GLY A 283 14.56 -10.11 -15.43
N SER A 284 14.48 -9.74 -14.15
CA SER A 284 13.49 -8.78 -13.65
C SER A 284 13.85 -7.35 -14.03
N TYR A 285 12.84 -6.57 -14.41
CA TYR A 285 12.95 -5.11 -14.60
C TYR A 285 13.41 -4.44 -13.29
N SER A 286 14.38 -3.53 -13.39
CA SER A 286 14.84 -2.73 -12.26
C SER A 286 14.64 -1.24 -12.55
N CYS A 287 14.24 -0.48 -11.53
CA CYS A 287 14.35 0.98 -11.56
C CYS A 287 14.99 1.48 -10.28
N GLN A 288 15.86 2.47 -10.42
CA GLN A 288 16.54 3.12 -9.32
C GLN A 288 16.32 4.63 -9.40
N VAL A 289 15.94 5.23 -8.28
CA VAL A 289 15.82 6.69 -8.16
C VAL A 289 17.21 7.32 -8.19
N LEU A 290 17.43 8.22 -9.13
CA LEU A 290 18.68 8.96 -9.32
C LEU A 290 18.68 10.31 -8.63
N GLN A 291 17.54 11.01 -8.66
CA GLN A 291 17.41 12.37 -8.14
C GLN A 291 15.95 12.64 -7.73
N ASN A 292 15.78 13.47 -6.70
CA ASN A 292 14.47 13.91 -6.22
C ASN A 292 14.40 15.45 -6.28
N PHE A 293 13.36 16.00 -6.88
CA PHE A 293 13.13 17.45 -6.87
C PHE A 293 12.20 17.88 -5.74
N HIS A 294 11.17 17.08 -5.46
CA HIS A 294 10.23 17.25 -4.36
C HIS A 294 9.58 15.89 -4.06
N LYS A 295 8.59 15.87 -3.15
CA LYS A 295 7.96 14.63 -2.66
C LYS A 295 7.40 13.74 -3.78
N ASP A 296 6.95 14.35 -4.87
CA ASP A 296 6.17 13.72 -5.92
C ASP A 296 6.82 13.88 -7.31
N ALA A 297 8.13 14.21 -7.38
CA ALA A 297 8.86 14.20 -8.65
C ALA A 297 10.28 13.67 -8.54
N HIS A 298 10.57 12.74 -9.45
CA HIS A 298 11.73 11.87 -9.39
C HIS A 298 12.35 11.70 -10.77
N VAL A 299 13.68 11.63 -10.81
CA VAL A 299 14.44 11.10 -11.95
C VAL A 299 14.83 9.68 -11.60
N MET A 300 14.56 8.74 -12.48
CA MET A 300 14.86 7.32 -12.29
C MET A 300 15.61 6.78 -13.50
N VAL A 301 16.53 5.85 -13.28
CA VAL A 301 16.98 4.97 -14.36
C VAL A 301 16.18 3.69 -14.28
N CYS A 302 15.78 3.19 -15.44
CA CYS A 302 15.12 1.90 -15.55
C CYS A 302 15.91 1.02 -16.51
N ASN A 303 16.09 -0.24 -16.11
CA ASN A 303 16.86 -1.24 -16.82
C ASN A 303 15.99 -2.50 -17.05
N ILE A 304 15.90 -2.92 -18.31
CA ILE A 304 15.25 -4.16 -18.72
C ILE A 304 16.38 -5.12 -19.14
N PRO A 305 16.69 -6.14 -18.32
CA PRO A 305 17.77 -7.07 -18.64
C PRO A 305 17.37 -8.02 -19.78
N GLY A 306 18.29 -8.23 -20.72
CA GLY A 306 18.09 -9.09 -21.88
C GLY A 306 19.43 -9.61 -22.42
N GLU A 307 19.45 -10.02 -23.69
CA GLU A 307 20.72 -10.22 -24.43
C GLU A 307 21.54 -8.92 -24.47
N VAL A 308 20.83 -7.80 -24.58
CA VAL A 308 21.33 -6.44 -24.38
C VAL A 308 20.40 -5.77 -23.37
N ASN A 309 20.98 -5.16 -22.33
CA ASN A 309 20.23 -4.42 -21.33
C ASN A 309 19.66 -3.15 -21.95
N LEU A 310 18.33 -3.03 -22.03
CA LEU A 310 17.68 -1.78 -22.46
C LEU A 310 17.58 -0.85 -21.26
N ARG A 311 18.20 0.33 -21.35
CA ARG A 311 18.28 1.28 -20.26
C ARG A 311 17.76 2.64 -20.68
N TYR A 312 16.97 3.28 -19.84
CA TYR A 312 16.49 4.63 -20.13
C TYR A 312 16.34 5.44 -18.84
N ILE A 313 16.39 6.76 -18.97
CA ILE A 313 16.07 7.68 -17.88
C ILE A 313 14.60 8.06 -17.97
N ALA A 314 13.89 7.90 -16.87
CA ALA A 314 12.49 8.23 -16.71
C ALA A 314 12.36 9.39 -15.73
N LEU A 315 11.71 10.45 -16.15
CA LEU A 315 11.23 11.51 -15.28
C LEU A 315 9.81 11.13 -14.88
N ALA A 316 9.52 11.10 -13.58
CA ALA A 316 8.18 10.83 -13.08
C ALA A 316 7.68 11.99 -12.22
N GLN A 317 6.41 12.34 -12.38
CA GLN A 317 5.75 13.38 -11.62
C GLN A 317 4.33 12.97 -11.25
N HIS A 318 3.91 13.32 -10.05
CA HIS A 318 2.53 13.23 -9.60
C HIS A 318 2.01 14.62 -9.23
N THR A 319 0.93 15.06 -9.88
CA THR A 319 0.27 16.36 -9.63
C THR A 319 -1.20 16.21 -9.28
N ARG A 320 -1.71 17.18 -8.51
CA ARG A 320 -3.12 17.28 -8.10
C ARG A 320 -3.63 18.68 -8.37
N ASP A 321 -4.47 18.80 -9.39
CA ASP A 321 -4.90 20.09 -9.93
C ASP A 321 -6.42 20.17 -10.13
N PHE A 322 -6.88 21.32 -10.59
CA PHE A 322 -8.25 21.53 -11.04
C PHE A 322 -8.24 21.83 -12.54
N ARG A 323 -9.15 21.20 -13.28
CA ARG A 323 -9.42 21.57 -14.67
C ARG A 323 -10.14 22.92 -14.72
N ALA A 324 -10.15 23.52 -15.90
CA ALA A 324 -10.92 24.73 -16.20
C ALA A 324 -12.43 24.59 -15.89
N ASP A 325 -12.97 23.37 -15.92
CA ASP A 325 -14.37 23.07 -15.56
C ASP A 325 -14.61 22.88 -14.05
N GLY A 326 -13.60 23.15 -13.21
CA GLY A 326 -13.66 23.01 -11.75
C GLY A 326 -13.53 21.57 -11.25
N LYS A 327 -13.35 20.57 -12.12
CA LYS A 327 -13.15 19.18 -11.69
C LYS A 327 -11.72 18.95 -11.23
N ARG A 328 -11.58 18.22 -10.13
CA ARG A 328 -10.28 17.75 -9.61
C ARG A 328 -9.63 16.73 -10.55
N VAL A 329 -8.31 16.79 -10.66
CA VAL A 329 -7.45 15.89 -11.44
C VAL A 329 -6.36 15.36 -10.53
N ASP A 330 -6.14 14.05 -10.58
CA ASP A 330 -4.98 13.38 -9.98
C ASP A 330 -4.20 12.76 -11.14
N LYS A 331 -2.99 13.25 -11.40
CA LYS A 331 -2.23 12.95 -12.62
C LYS A 331 -0.86 12.35 -12.30
N TYR A 332 -0.57 11.20 -12.89
CA TYR A 332 0.74 10.55 -12.83
C TYR A 332 1.34 10.55 -14.22
N THR A 333 2.50 11.20 -14.37
CA THR A 333 3.22 11.32 -15.64
C THR A 333 4.55 10.57 -15.51
N ILE A 334 4.91 9.81 -16.56
CA ILE A 334 6.24 9.25 -16.73
C ILE A 334 6.69 9.58 -18.16
N THR A 335 7.82 10.26 -18.26
CA THR A 335 8.42 10.69 -19.53
C THR A 335 9.80 10.06 -19.64
N ILE A 336 10.06 9.39 -20.76
CA ILE A 336 11.42 8.94 -21.09
C ILE A 336 12.15 10.14 -21.67
N ALA A 337 13.25 10.52 -21.05
CA ALA A 337 13.99 11.70 -21.44
C ALA A 337 15.48 11.53 -21.21
N ASP A 338 16.25 12.49 -21.73
CA ASP A 338 17.68 12.56 -21.53
C ASP A 338 18.12 14.02 -21.42
N SER A 339 19.31 14.26 -20.86
CA SER A 339 19.93 15.59 -20.84
C SER A 339 21.17 15.60 -21.71
N GLU A 340 21.52 16.77 -22.27
CA GLU A 340 22.71 16.91 -23.12
C GLU A 340 23.99 16.50 -22.39
N ALA A 341 24.07 16.76 -21.08
CA ALA A 341 25.19 16.32 -20.25
C ALA A 341 25.27 14.79 -20.17
N ASN A 342 24.13 14.12 -19.95
CA ASN A 342 24.07 12.67 -19.91
C ASN A 342 24.35 12.04 -21.28
N SER A 343 23.81 12.61 -22.38
CA SER A 343 24.11 12.16 -23.75
C SER A 343 25.61 12.22 -24.05
N ARG A 344 26.25 13.38 -23.78
CA ARG A 344 27.69 13.56 -23.99
C ARG A 344 28.53 12.58 -23.17
N ASN A 345 28.16 12.31 -21.92
CA ASN A 345 28.86 11.34 -21.08
C ASN A 345 28.76 9.92 -21.65
N ARG A 346 27.60 9.53 -22.20
CA ARG A 346 27.42 8.21 -22.83
C ARG A 346 28.18 8.10 -24.15
N GLU A 347 28.20 9.15 -24.96
CA GLU A 347 29.00 9.21 -26.18
C GLU A 347 30.50 9.08 -25.87
N ALA A 348 30.98 9.78 -24.84
CA ALA A 348 32.37 9.72 -24.39
C ALA A 348 32.76 8.35 -23.82
N ALA A 349 31.84 7.66 -23.14
CA ALA A 349 32.06 6.30 -22.63
C ALA A 349 32.13 5.25 -23.74
N GLY A 350 31.65 5.57 -24.94
CA GLY A 350 31.60 4.67 -26.08
C GLY A 350 30.47 3.63 -26.01
N LYS A 351 30.30 2.86 -27.09
CA LYS A 351 29.27 1.81 -27.15
C LYS A 351 29.62 0.66 -26.21
N GLN A 352 28.75 0.40 -25.24
CA GLN A 352 28.78 -0.82 -24.43
C GLN A 352 28.15 -1.96 -25.25
N GLN A 353 28.76 -3.15 -25.26
CA GLN A 353 28.26 -4.28 -26.05
C GLN A 353 26.97 -4.87 -25.47
N ASP A 354 26.75 -4.67 -24.18
CA ASP A 354 25.71 -5.30 -23.38
C ASP A 354 24.65 -4.30 -22.87
N VAL A 355 24.73 -3.03 -23.26
CA VAL A 355 23.75 -1.98 -22.88
C VAL A 355 23.36 -1.14 -24.09
N GLN A 356 22.05 -0.93 -24.25
CA GLN A 356 21.48 0.00 -25.23
C GLN A 356 20.60 1.02 -24.51
N TRP A 357 20.89 2.29 -24.78
CA TRP A 357 20.15 3.45 -24.27
C TRP A 357 19.01 3.87 -25.18
#